data_AF-A0A6B2CTR3-F1
#
_entry.id   AF-A0A6B2CTR3-F1
#
_cell.length_a   1.000
_cell.length_b   1.000
_cell.length_c   1.000
_cell.angle_alpha   90.00
_cell.angle_beta   90.00
_cell.angle_gamma   90.00
#
_symmetry.space_group_name_H-M   'P 1'
#
loop_
_entity.id
_entity.type
_entity.pdbx_description
1 polymer ?
#
loop_
_entity_poly.entity_id
_entity_poly.type
_entity_poly.pdbx_seq_one_letter_code
_entity_poly.pdbx_strand_id
1 'polypeptide(L)' 'MEIYVVFRGKPPAEWAEVPGVKAVSADSLTSIEGKFVLVVGDRELAERLKVGYLTEEEARELLDYIKKKLREAG' A
#
# COMPACT_ATOMS: atom_id res chain seq x y z
N MET A 1 -13.96 2.19 -0.93
CA MET A 1 -12.74 2.99 -0.73
C MET A 1 -11.56 2.07 -1.00
N GLU A 2 -10.60 2.47 -1.83
CA GLU A 2 -9.49 1.61 -2.26
C GLU A 2 -8.18 2.21 -1.77
N ILE A 3 -7.32 1.39 -1.14
CA ILE A 3 -6.04 1.81 -0.59
C ILE A 3 -4.95 1.50 -1.62
N TYR A 4 -4.15 2.50 -1.98
CA TYR A 4 -2.99 2.35 -2.85
C TYR A 4 -1.74 2.18 -2.00
N VAL A 5 -1.07 1.03 -2.14
CA VAL A 5 0.18 0.73 -1.45
C VAL A 5 1.30 0.76 -2.49
N VAL A 6 2.16 1.75 -2.37
CA VAL A 6 3.22 2.03 -3.35
C VAL A 6 4.53 1.50 -2.80
N PHE A 7 5.18 0.64 -3.58
CA PHE A 7 6.50 0.10 -3.26
C PHE A 7 7.55 0.77 -4.13
N ARG A 8 8.75 0.99 -3.59
CA ARG A 8 9.90 1.46 -4.38
C ARG A 8 10.20 0.54 -5.57
N GLY A 9 10.05 -0.77 -5.35
CA GLY A 9 10.27 -1.80 -6.36
C GLY A 9 9.00 -2.55 -6.74
N LYS A 10 9.17 -3.80 -7.19
CA LYS A 10 8.04 -4.67 -7.49
C LYS A 10 7.27 -4.97 -6.19
N PRO A 11 5.95 -4.73 -6.13
CA PRO A 11 5.17 -5.06 -4.95
C PRO A 11 5.19 -6.57 -4.67
N PRO A 12 5.20 -7.01 -3.39
CA PRO A 12 5.10 -8.42 -3.05
C PRO A 12 3.76 -9.01 -3.52
N ALA A 13 3.79 -10.24 -4.04
CA ALA A 13 2.63 -10.88 -4.67
C ALA A 13 1.42 -11.01 -3.73
N GLU A 14 1.66 -11.19 -2.43
CA GLU A 14 0.63 -11.33 -1.41
C GLU A 14 -0.29 -10.11 -1.25
N TRP A 15 0.12 -8.95 -1.74
CA TRP A 15 -0.71 -7.74 -1.75
C TRP A 15 -1.67 -7.68 -2.94
N ALA A 16 -1.36 -8.37 -4.04
CA ALA A 16 -2.18 -8.37 -5.24
C ALA A 16 -3.52 -9.11 -5.05
N GLU A 17 -3.56 -10.02 -4.08
CA GLU A 17 -4.72 -10.87 -3.79
C GLU A 17 -5.68 -10.26 -2.76
N VAL A 18 -5.43 -9.03 -2.29
CA VAL A 18 -6.19 -8.41 -1.20
C VAL A 18 -7.31 -7.52 -1.76
N PRO A 19 -8.59 -7.88 -1.54
CA PRO A 19 -9.73 -7.04 -1.92
C PRO A 19 -9.63 -5.63 -1.32
N GLY A 20 -9.83 -4.60 -2.15
CA GLY A 20 -9.82 -3.20 -1.72
C GLY A 20 -8.42 -2.59 -1.57
N VAL A 21 -7.35 -3.33 -1.89
CA VAL A 21 -5.98 -2.83 -1.91
C VAL A 21 -5.41 -2.92 -3.32
N LYS A 22 -4.72 -1.86 -3.76
CA LYS A 22 -3.91 -1.85 -4.97
C LYS A 22 -2.45 -1.65 -4.64
N ALA A 23 -1.67 -2.72 -4.77
CA ALA A 23 -0.23 -2.63 -4.66
C ALA A 23 0.40 -2.32 -6.02
N VAL A 24 1.18 -1.25 -6.09
CA VAL A 24 1.81 -0.77 -7.33
C VAL A 24 3.27 -0.40 -7.06
N SER A 25 4.10 -0.45 -8.10
CA SER A 25 5.44 0.15 -8.04
C SER A 25 5.36 1.67 -8.16
N ALA A 26 6.32 2.37 -7.56
CA ALA A 26 6.48 3.82 -7.68
C ALA A 26 6.58 4.27 -9.14
N ASP A 27 7.32 3.52 -9.98
CA ASP A 27 7.44 3.79 -11.42
C ASP A 27 6.11 3.70 -12.19
N SER A 28 5.16 2.92 -11.69
CA SER A 28 3.83 2.77 -12.34
C SER A 28 2.82 3.79 -11.82
N LEU A 29 3.20 4.63 -10.86
CA LEU A 29 2.28 5.56 -10.21
C LEU A 29 2.07 6.81 -11.07
N THR A 30 0.96 6.85 -11.81
CA THR A 30 0.66 7.99 -12.71
C THR A 30 0.04 9.19 -11.99
N SER A 31 -0.82 8.95 -10.99
CA SER A 31 -1.47 10.02 -10.21
C SER A 31 -2.00 9.52 -8.87
N ILE A 32 -1.94 10.40 -7.86
CA ILE A 32 -2.38 10.16 -6.47
C ILE A 32 -3.62 10.98 -6.09
N GLU A 33 -4.15 11.81 -7.00
CA GLU A 33 -5.27 12.68 -6.69
C GLU A 33 -6.55 11.88 -6.38
N GLY A 34 -7.19 12.19 -5.25
CA GLY A 34 -8.40 11.50 -4.79
C GLY A 34 -8.19 10.07 -4.30
N LYS A 35 -6.94 9.61 -4.15
CA LYS A 35 -6.59 8.25 -3.69
C LYS A 35 -6.04 8.28 -2.27
N PHE A 36 -6.33 7.23 -1.50
CA PHE A 36 -5.67 7.01 -0.23
C PHE A 36 -4.38 6.22 -0.47
N VAL A 37 -3.23 6.89 -0.37
CA VAL A 37 -1.92 6.35 -0.77
C VAL A 37 -1.02 6.17 0.44
N LEU A 38 -0.34 5.03 0.50
CA LEU A 38 0.70 4.69 1.47
C LEU A 38 1.94 4.25 0.71
N VAL A 39 3.12 4.73 1.10
CA VAL A 39 4.40 4.34 0.51
C VAL A 39 5.15 3.45 1.49
N VAL A 40 5.67 2.32 1.01
CA VAL A 40 6.37 1.31 1.80
C VAL A 40 7.86 1.32 1.51
N GLY A 41 8.68 1.47 2.56
CA GLY A 41 10.14 1.35 2.48
C GLY A 41 10.85 2.51 1.78
N ASP A 42 10.12 3.54 1.32
CA ASP A 42 10.66 4.72 0.66
C ASP A 42 10.12 6.00 1.29
N ARG A 43 10.78 6.41 2.37
CA ARG A 43 10.38 7.61 3.13
C ARG A 43 10.51 8.88 2.28
N GLU A 44 11.56 8.99 1.47
CA GLU A 44 11.77 10.16 0.62
C GLU A 44 10.64 10.31 -0.41
N LEU A 45 10.21 9.20 -1.02
CA LEU A 45 9.06 9.20 -1.92
C LEU A 45 7.77 9.59 -1.19
N ALA A 46 7.53 9.07 0.01
CA ALA A 46 6.37 9.42 0.82
C ALA A 46 6.30 10.93 1.11
N GLU A 47 7.44 11.52 1.51
CA GLU A 47 7.54 12.95 1.80
C GLU A 47 7.35 13.81 0.54
N ARG A 48 7.93 13.41 -0.60
CA ARG A 48 7.75 14.07 -1.90
C ARG A 48 6.30 14.09 -2.36
N LEU A 49 5.59 12.97 -2.16
CA LEU A 49 4.19 12.82 -2.53
C LEU A 49 3.23 13.37 -1.46
N LYS A 50 3.73 13.71 -0.26
CA LYS A 50 2.95 14.13 0.91
C LYS A 50 1.88 13.10 1.31
N VAL A 51 2.29 11.84 1.35
CA VAL A 51 1.43 10.69 1.68
C VAL A 51 1.96 9.94 2.89
N GLY A 52 1.19 8.97 3.41
CA GLY A 52 1.63 8.17 4.54
C GLY A 52 2.83 7.30 4.19
N TYR A 53 3.77 7.18 5.11
CA TYR A 53 4.92 6.28 5.03
C TYR A 53 4.68 5.08 5.95
N LEU A 54 5.11 3.89 5.50
CA LEU A 54 5.21 2.67 6.29
C LEU A 54 6.58 2.03 6.08
N THR A 55 7.14 1.48 7.14
CA THR A 55 8.22 0.49 7.02
C THR A 55 7.69 -0.82 6.42
N GLU A 56 8.59 -1.70 5.96
CA GLU A 56 8.20 -3.02 5.46
C GLU A 56 7.52 -3.87 6.55
N GLU A 57 7.98 -3.74 7.80
CA GLU A 57 7.37 -4.41 8.96
C GLU A 57 5.95 -3.91 9.22
N GLU A 58 5.74 -2.58 9.28
CA GLU A 58 4.40 -2.01 9.48
C GLU A 58 3.46 -2.34 8.32
N ALA A 59 3.97 -2.39 7.08
CA ALA A 59 3.19 -2.79 5.92
C ALA A 59 2.73 -4.26 6.06
N ARG A 60 3.59 -5.15 6.56
CA ARG A 60 3.23 -6.54 6.81
C ARG A 60 2.15 -6.66 7.90
N GLU A 61 2.27 -5.90 8.98
CA GLU A 61 1.24 -5.87 10.04
C GLU A 61 -0.10 -5.35 9.50
N LEU A 62 -0.07 -4.29 8.69
CA LEU A 62 -1.27 -3.76 8.03
C LEU A 62 -1.93 -4.82 7.13
N LEU A 63 -1.13 -5.55 6.35
CA LEU A 63 -1.62 -6.61 5.48
C LEU A 63 -2.31 -7.73 6.28
N ASP A 64 -1.69 -8.19 7.37
CA ASP A 64 -2.25 -9.20 8.25
C ASP A 64 -3.58 -8.72 8.87
N TYR A 65 -3.61 -7.46 9.31
CA TYR A 65 -4.82 -6.82 9.82
C TYR A 65 -5.95 -6.79 8.78
N ILE A 66 -5.67 -6.38 7.54
CA ILE A 66 -6.66 -6.34 6.46
C ILE A 66 -7.18 -7.75 6.16
N LYS A 67 -6.29 -8.73 6.02
CA LYS A 67 -6.66 -10.14 5.79
C LYS A 67 -7.54 -10.68 6.91
N LYS A 68 -7.23 -10.35 8.17
CA LYS A 68 -8.05 -10.73 9.33
C LYS A 68 -9.43 -10.08 9.25
N LYS A 69 -9.51 -8.78 8.99
CA LYS A 69 -10.79 -8.05 8.91
C LYS A 69 -11.68 -8.56 7.78
N LEU A 70 -11.11 -8.90 6.64
CA LEU A 70 -11.85 -9.49 5.52
C LEU A 70 -12.44 -10.86 5.86
N ARG A 71 -11.73 -11.68 6.66
CA ARG A 71 -12.26 -12.96 7.15
C ARG A 71 -13.39 -12.78 8.17
N GLU A 72 -13.32 -11.74 9.00
CA GLU A 72 -14.36 -11.43 9.99
C GLU A 72 -15.62 -10.79 9.35
N ALA A 73 -15.47 -10.19 8.16
CA ALA A 73 -16.54 -9.52 7.43
C ALA A 73 -17.26 -10.42 6.41
N GLY A 74 -16.76 -11.64 6.18
CA GLY A 74 -17.34 -12.67 5.31
C GLY A 74 -18.09 -13.72 6.11
#